data_AF-A0A4Q7L1I5-F1
#
_entry.id   AF-A0A4Q7L1I5-F1
#
_cell.length_a   1.000
_cell.length_b   1.000
_cell.length_c   1.000
_cell.angle_alpha   90.00
_cell.angle_beta   90.00
_cell.angle_gamma   90.00
#
_symmetry.space_group_name_H-M   'P 1'
#
loop_
_entity.id
_entity.type
_entity.pdbx_description
1 polymer ?
#
loop_
_entity_poly.entity_id
_entity_poly.type
_entity_poly.pdbx_seq_one_letter_code
_entity_poly.pdbx_strand_id
1 'polypeptide(L)'
;MIDLNFRNDNPTAVAIQTIWTPATITVKLWGTKRYTVEFVNGGRYGSTGAPTTVKSPGDSCRTSKGQSGFSTSDTQIVGDLAGKEIRRTPRTVVYNSVPAIRCEVKPAPPSAPPPA
;
A
#
# COMPACT_ATOMS: atom_id res chain seq x y z
N MET A 1 -11.63 19.67 -1.51
CA MET A 1 -12.87 19.49 -0.72
C MET A 1 -12.90 18.04 -0.26
N ILE A 2 -13.10 17.79 1.04
CA ILE A 2 -13.27 16.44 1.57
C ILE A 2 -14.77 16.23 1.79
N ASP A 3 -15.32 15.12 1.33
CA ASP A 3 -16.72 14.76 1.53
C ASP A 3 -16.76 13.58 2.51
N LEU A 4 -17.37 13.81 3.66
CA LEU A 4 -17.50 12.83 4.73
C LEU A 4 -18.98 12.62 4.99
N ASN A 5 -19.48 11.44 4.62
CA ASN A 5 -20.84 11.03 4.94
C ASN A 5 -20.82 10.11 6.18
N PHE A 6 -21.62 10.46 7.18
CA PHE A 6 -21.81 9.67 8.39
C PHE A 6 -23.25 9.18 8.47
N ARG A 7 -23.42 7.87 8.65
CA ARG A 7 -24.71 7.24 8.93
C ARG A 7 -24.63 6.51 10.27
N ASN A 8 -25.54 6.86 11.18
CA ASN A 8 -25.75 6.05 12.39
C ASN A 8 -26.80 4.98 12.10
N ASP A 9 -26.36 3.73 12.02
CA ASP A 9 -27.22 2.55 11.88
C ASP A 9 -27.50 1.86 13.23
N ASN A 10 -27.06 2.46 14.34
CA ASN A 10 -27.29 1.94 15.68
C ASN A 10 -28.68 2.33 16.21
N PRO A 11 -29.28 1.49 17.07
CA PRO A 11 -30.50 1.85 17.80
C PRO A 11 -30.28 2.93 18.86
N THR A 12 -29.02 3.19 19.25
CA THR A 12 -28.65 4.22 20.22
C THR A 12 -28.15 5.48 19.53
N ALA A 13 -28.31 6.62 20.19
CA ALA A 13 -27.83 7.90 19.70
C ALA A 13 -26.29 7.97 19.70
N VAL A 14 -25.75 8.73 18.76
CA VAL A 14 -24.33 9.13 18.71
C VAL A 14 -24.28 10.64 18.93
N ALA A 15 -23.49 11.09 19.89
CA ALA A 15 -23.21 12.52 20.09
C ALA A 15 -21.93 12.89 19.34
N ILE A 16 -22.02 13.92 18.51
CA ILE A 16 -20.90 14.44 17.72
C ILE A 16 -20.45 15.75 18.37
N GLN A 17 -19.20 15.79 18.82
CA GLN A 17 -18.59 16.98 19.38
C GLN A 17 -17.52 17.50 18.42
N THR A 18 -17.65 18.74 17.99
CA THR A 18 -16.67 19.40 17.12
C THR A 18 -15.94 20.48 17.91
N ILE A 19 -14.61 20.45 17.86
CA ILE A 19 -13.71 21.43 18.46
C ILE A 19 -12.82 21.95 17.33
N TRP A 20 -12.85 23.25 17.03
CA TRP A 20 -12.18 23.79 15.84
C TRP A 20 -11.42 25.08 16.11
N THR A 21 -10.42 25.33 15.27
CA THR A 21 -9.63 26.56 15.12
C THR A 21 -9.60 26.93 13.64
N PRO A 22 -9.10 28.12 13.23
CA PRO A 22 -8.96 28.46 11.81
C PRO A 22 -8.08 27.48 11.00
N ALA A 23 -7.21 26.70 11.65
CA ALA A 23 -6.30 25.77 10.98
C ALA A 23 -6.67 24.29 11.17
N THR A 24 -7.48 23.94 12.17
CA THR A 24 -7.73 22.54 12.55
C THR A 24 -9.16 22.31 13.02
N ILE A 25 -9.68 21.12 12.72
CA ILE A 25 -10.96 20.64 13.22
C ILE A 25 -10.76 19.26 13.86
N THR A 26 -11.21 19.10 15.09
CA THR A 26 -11.23 17.82 15.81
C THR A 26 -12.67 17.41 16.02
N VAL A 27 -13.03 16.21 15.56
CA VAL A 27 -14.36 15.63 15.75
C VAL A 27 -14.23 14.45 16.70
N LYS A 28 -15.01 14.47 17.78
CA LYS A 28 -15.15 13.35 18.72
C LYS A 28 -16.54 12.74 18.56
N LEU A 29 -16.59 11.42 18.39
CA LEU A 29 -17.82 10.65 18.33
C LEU A 29 -17.99 9.89 19.64
N TRP A 30 -19.11 10.14 20.32
CA TRP A 30 -19.48 9.49 21.56
C TRP A 30 -20.69 8.60 21.32
N GLY A 31 -20.68 7.38 21.84
CA GLY A 31 -21.80 6.46 21.68
C GLY A 31 -21.66 5.23 22.55
N THR A 32 -22.68 4.37 22.51
CA THR A 32 -22.68 3.09 23.20
C THR A 32 -21.86 2.08 22.41
N LYS A 33 -20.87 1.44 23.05
CA LYS A 33 -20.08 0.38 22.43
C LYS A 33 -21.00 -0.77 22.03
N ARG A 34 -20.87 -1.27 20.79
CA ARG A 34 -21.70 -2.36 20.23
C ARG A 34 -20.89 -3.54 19.70
N TYR A 35 -19.68 -3.29 19.21
CA TYR A 35 -18.84 -4.30 18.58
C TYR A 35 -17.41 -4.26 19.11
N THR A 36 -16.72 -5.39 18.97
CA THR A 36 -15.27 -5.48 18.95
C THR A 36 -14.82 -5.60 17.50
N VAL A 37 -13.72 -4.95 17.15
CA VAL A 37 -13.15 -4.99 15.80
C VAL A 37 -11.67 -5.29 15.93
N GLU A 38 -11.23 -6.33 15.24
CA GLU A 38 -9.84 -6.75 15.14
C GLU A 38 -9.43 -6.79 13.66
N PHE A 39 -8.16 -6.49 13.39
CA PHE A 39 -7.54 -6.64 12.09
C PHE A 39 -6.42 -7.67 12.17
N VAL A 40 -6.52 -8.71 11.34
CA VAL A 40 -5.51 -9.77 11.25
C VAL A 40 -4.77 -9.63 9.93
N ASN A 41 -3.47 -9.36 10.03
CA ASN A 41 -2.59 -9.28 8.86
C ASN A 41 -2.27 -10.69 8.34
N GLY A 42 -2.52 -10.94 7.06
CA GLY A 42 -2.25 -12.23 6.40
C GLY A 42 -0.82 -12.40 5.88
N GLY A 43 0.06 -11.43 6.13
CA GLY A 43 1.43 -11.44 5.63
C GLY A 43 1.53 -11.24 4.12
N ARG A 44 2.75 -11.40 3.59
CA ARG A 44 3.03 -11.34 2.15
C ARG A 44 3.02 -12.75 1.56
N TYR A 45 2.36 -12.93 0.43
CA TYR A 45 2.30 -14.20 -0.31
C TYR A 45 2.25 -13.96 -1.82
N GLY A 46 2.35 -15.02 -2.62
CA GLY A 46 2.29 -14.91 -4.09
C GLY A 46 3.41 -14.04 -4.67
N SER A 47 4.65 -14.25 -4.20
CA SER A 47 5.81 -13.48 -4.70
C SER A 47 5.94 -13.66 -6.21
N THR A 48 5.98 -12.54 -6.93
CA THR A 48 6.10 -12.52 -8.39
C THR A 48 7.48 -11.97 -8.76
N GLY A 49 8.21 -12.69 -9.60
CA GLY A 49 9.57 -12.29 -9.99
C GLY A 49 9.65 -10.90 -10.61
N ALA A 50 10.80 -10.25 -10.44
CA ALA A 50 11.15 -9.01 -11.13
C ALA A 50 11.80 -9.35 -12.48
N PRO A 51 11.16 -9.07 -13.63
CA PRO A 51 11.82 -9.26 -14.92
C PRO A 51 13.00 -8.30 -15.07
N THR A 52 14.00 -8.67 -15.89
CA THR A 52 15.11 -7.78 -16.22
C THR A 52 14.90 -7.15 -17.59
N THR A 53 15.02 -5.83 -17.67
CA THR A 53 15.03 -5.06 -18.91
C THR A 53 16.44 -4.57 -19.19
N VAL A 54 16.96 -4.86 -20.37
CA VAL A 54 18.23 -4.32 -20.86
C VAL A 54 17.92 -3.08 -21.70
N LYS A 55 18.62 -1.98 -21.42
CA LYS A 55 18.50 -0.72 -22.18
C LYS A 55 19.82 -0.42 -22.88
N SER A 56 19.71 0.09 -24.12
CA SER A 56 20.85 0.50 -24.93
C SER A 56 21.71 1.57 -24.22
N PRO A 57 23.01 1.68 -24.57
CA PRO A 57 23.90 2.65 -23.98
C PRO A 57 23.44 4.07 -24.31
N GLY A 58 23.27 4.91 -23.28
CA GLY A 58 22.94 6.32 -23.44
C GLY A 58 23.04 7.04 -22.10
N ASP A 59 23.27 8.35 -22.14
CA ASP A 59 23.59 9.18 -20.97
C ASP A 59 22.47 9.23 -19.90
N SER A 60 21.28 8.71 -20.21
CA SER A 60 20.11 8.67 -19.34
C SER A 60 19.81 7.29 -18.72
N CYS A 61 20.60 6.25 -18.99
CA CYS A 61 20.32 4.93 -18.43
C CYS A 61 20.70 4.83 -16.94
N ARG A 62 19.72 4.48 -16.09
CA ARG A 62 19.91 4.25 -14.65
C ARG A 62 19.62 2.79 -14.31
N THR A 63 20.64 2.09 -13.84
CA THR A 63 20.54 0.71 -13.36
C THR A 63 19.62 0.63 -12.13
N SER A 64 18.78 -0.41 -12.07
CA SER A 64 17.93 -0.72 -10.93
C SER A 64 17.93 -2.23 -10.68
N LYS A 65 17.88 -2.64 -9.41
CA LYS A 65 17.78 -4.06 -9.04
C LYS A 65 16.38 -4.64 -9.24
N GLY A 66 15.38 -3.80 -9.50
CA GLY A 66 13.98 -4.21 -9.50
C GLY A 66 13.50 -4.60 -8.10
N GLN A 67 12.23 -4.97 -8.00
CA GLN A 67 11.61 -5.50 -6.79
C GLN A 67 10.56 -6.54 -7.17
N SER A 68 10.53 -7.66 -6.45
CA SER A 68 9.49 -8.66 -6.62
C SER A 68 8.13 -8.09 -6.20
N GLY A 69 7.11 -8.46 -6.97
CA GLY A 69 5.72 -8.21 -6.60
C GLY A 69 5.29 -9.18 -5.51
N PHE A 70 4.20 -8.86 -4.82
CA PHE A 70 3.57 -9.76 -3.85
C PHE A 70 2.12 -9.36 -3.62
N SER A 71 1.32 -10.27 -3.09
CA SER A 71 0.00 -9.98 -2.55
C SER A 71 0.04 -9.98 -1.03
N THR A 72 -0.83 -9.20 -0.41
CA THR A 72 -1.04 -9.23 1.04
C THR A 72 -2.51 -9.07 1.34
N SER A 73 -2.97 -9.64 2.45
CA SER A 73 -4.33 -9.51 2.92
C SER A 73 -4.38 -8.91 4.32
N ASP A 74 -5.45 -8.18 4.57
CA ASP A 74 -5.82 -7.71 5.89
C ASP A 74 -7.26 -8.10 6.14
N THR A 75 -7.52 -8.81 7.24
CA THR A 75 -8.83 -9.38 7.52
C THR A 75 -9.46 -8.66 8.71
N GLN A 76 -10.55 -7.95 8.44
CA GLN A 76 -11.38 -7.38 9.51
C GLN A 76 -12.27 -8.46 10.12
N ILE A 77 -12.19 -8.63 11.42
CA ILE A 77 -13.07 -9.50 12.21
C ILE A 77 -13.92 -8.60 13.12
N VAL A 78 -15.24 -8.69 12.99
CA VAL A 78 -16.20 -7.95 13.81
C VAL A 78 -16.90 -8.95 14.72
N GLY A 79 -16.78 -8.74 16.03
CA GLY A 79 -17.45 -9.53 17.06
C GLY A 79 -18.49 -8.74 17.83
N ASP A 80 -19.42 -9.45 18.47
CA ASP A 80 -20.25 -8.87 19.53
C ASP A 80 -19.43 -8.69 20.82
N LEU A 81 -20.05 -8.05 21.82
CA LEU A 81 -19.40 -7.84 23.12
C LEU A 81 -19.35 -9.10 23.99
N ALA A 82 -20.03 -10.18 23.61
CA ALA A 82 -19.96 -11.48 24.27
C ALA A 82 -18.81 -12.36 23.71
N GLY A 83 -18.12 -11.90 22.67
CA GLY A 83 -16.98 -12.58 22.04
C GLY A 83 -17.34 -13.45 20.85
N LYS A 84 -18.59 -13.41 20.37
CA LYS A 84 -18.99 -14.14 19.16
C LYS A 84 -18.62 -13.36 17.91
N GLU A 85 -17.97 -14.03 16.95
CA GLU A 85 -17.74 -13.48 15.61
C GLU A 85 -19.07 -13.29 14.85
N ILE A 86 -19.29 -12.08 14.35
CA ILE A 86 -20.48 -11.71 13.55
C ILE A 86 -20.13 -11.67 12.07
N ARG A 87 -18.96 -11.11 11.74
CA ARG A 87 -18.54 -10.91 10.35
C ARG A 87 -17.04 -10.95 10.21
N ARG A 88 -16.59 -11.57 9.12
CA ARG A 88 -15.19 -11.58 8.68
C ARG A 88 -15.10 -11.07 7.25
N THR A 89 -14.21 -10.13 7.00
CA THR A 89 -14.06 -9.49 5.69
C THR A 89 -12.58 -9.37 5.34
N PRO A 90 -12.04 -10.26 4.49
CA PRO A 90 -10.68 -10.13 3.98
C PRO A 90 -10.63 -9.05 2.89
N ARG A 91 -9.57 -8.25 2.90
CA ARG A 91 -9.22 -7.34 1.81
C ARG A 91 -7.82 -7.67 1.32
N THR A 92 -7.70 -7.96 0.03
CA THR A 92 -6.43 -8.28 -0.61
C THR A 92 -5.94 -7.11 -1.45
N VAL A 93 -4.65 -6.81 -1.37
CA VAL A 93 -3.96 -5.85 -2.23
C VAL A 93 -2.83 -6.57 -2.96
N VAL A 94 -2.69 -6.28 -4.26
CA VAL A 94 -1.62 -6.80 -5.09
C VAL A 94 -0.62 -5.68 -5.37
N TYR A 95 0.65 -5.92 -5.04
CA TYR A 95 1.78 -5.09 -5.40
C TYR A 95 2.49 -5.72 -6.59
N ASN A 96 2.46 -5.05 -7.73
CA ASN A 96 3.13 -5.53 -8.95
C ASN A 96 4.65 -5.47 -8.81
N SER A 97 5.35 -6.33 -9.55
CA SER A 97 6.81 -6.30 -9.58
C SER A 97 7.32 -5.06 -10.33
N VAL A 98 8.49 -4.60 -9.93
CA VAL A 98 9.24 -3.54 -10.60
C VAL A 98 10.42 -4.20 -11.32
N PRO A 99 10.61 -3.98 -12.64
CA PRO A 99 11.69 -4.63 -13.37
C PRO A 99 13.07 -4.16 -12.90
N ALA A 100 14.04 -5.05 -12.96
CA ALA A 100 15.46 -4.70 -12.89
C ALA A 100 15.88 -4.04 -14.21
N ILE A 101 16.64 -2.95 -14.15
CA ILE A 101 17.17 -2.28 -15.33
C ILE A 101 18.66 -2.56 -15.40
N ARG A 102 19.13 -3.14 -16.51
CA ARG A 102 20.55 -3.26 -16.85
C ARG A 102 20.86 -2.31 -18.00
N CYS A 103 21.90 -1.50 -17.85
CA CYS A 103 22.38 -0.60 -18.89
C CYS A 103 23.51 -1.29 -19.66
N GLU A 104 23.42 -1.31 -20.99
CA GLU A 104 24.51 -1.75 -21.84
C GLU A 104 25.67 -0.75 -21.77
N VAL A 105 26.90 -1.27 -21.78
CA VAL A 105 28.10 -0.45 -21.81
C VAL A 105 28.33 0.01 -23.24
N LYS A 106 28.55 1.31 -23.45
CA LYS A 106 28.97 1.82 -24.76
C LYS A 106 30.34 1.19 -25.09
N PRO A 107 30.51 0.54 -26.26
CA PRO A 107 31.81 0.01 -26.67
C PRO A 107 32.86 1.12 -26.68
N ALA A 108 34.05 0.83 -26.16
CA ALA A 108 35.19 1.75 -26.28
C ALA A 108 35.55 1.94 -27.76
N PRO A 109 35.90 3.16 -28.20
CA PRO A 109 36.42 3.35 -29.54
C PRO A 109 37.69 2.51 -29.73
N PRO A 110 37.94 1.96 -30.93
CA PRO A 110 39.14 1.17 -31.19
C PRO A 110 40.39 2.01 -30.87
N SER A 111 41.32 1.42 -30.13
CA SER A 111 42.61 2.05 -29.83
C SER A 111 43.36 2.34 -31.13
N ALA A 112 43.85 3.56 -31.30
CA ALA A 112 44.66 3.94 -32.45
C ALA A 112 45.86 2.98 -32.61
N PRO A 113 46.22 2.58 -33.84
CA PRO A 113 47.37 1.72 -34.06
C PRO A 113 48.65 2.39 -33.54
N PRO A 114 49.63 1.60 -33.01
CA PRO A 114 50.86 2.15 -32.47
C PRO A 114 51.64 2.93 -33.54
N PRO A 115 52.34 4.01 -33.15
CA PRO A 115 53.13 4.81 -34.08
C PRO A 115 54.23 3.96 -34.75
N ALA A 116 54.47 4.24 -36.03
CA ALA A 116 55.42 3.55 -36.91
C ALA A 116 56.89 3.80 -36.54
#